data_AF-A0A6I4R5V3-F1
#
_entry.id   AF-A0A6I4R5V3-F1
#
_cell.length_a   1.000
_cell.length_b   1.000
_cell.length_c   1.000
_cell.angle_alpha   90.00
_cell.angle_beta   90.00
_cell.angle_gamma   90.00
#
_symmetry.space_group_name_H-M   'P 1'
#
loop_
_entity.id
_entity.type
_entity.pdbx_description
1 polymer ?
#
loop_
_entity_poly.entity_id
_entity_poly.type
_entity_poly.pdbx_seq_one_letter_code
_entity_poly.pdbx_strand_id
1 'polypeptide(L)'
;MARTIYDKPTRALLKDMLADWSLKPGQVFTSSRAIEWFAKNYPKLKPGSIRAHLVQASTNDRSRLHHPATNKSDDLLFKVDSGQFRLYELGKDPAPIHEMVEGDVAREEAAAAAAEEDEGADALPGSSEFLLERDLQRYLAENLECIESGLKLYEDDDLRGIEFEAGGGRRIDILAIDKAGAFVILELKVSRGYDRVVGQLLRYMNWVRKELAEPGQRVRGIIVCRTISEDLCLACAGIKNVELCEYKLFVTVRKVPAMELPT
;
A
#
# COMPACT_ATOMS: atom_id res chain seq x y z
N MET A 1 -17.81 -1.24 -11.21
CA MET A 1 -17.40 -2.66 -11.18
C MET A 1 -15.94 -2.69 -11.56
N ALA A 2 -15.09 -3.32 -10.73
CA ALA A 2 -13.68 -3.46 -11.04
C ALA A 2 -13.51 -4.13 -12.41
N ARG A 3 -12.53 -3.67 -13.16
CA ARG A 3 -12.36 -4.04 -14.57
C ARG A 3 -11.61 -5.38 -14.63
N THR A 4 -12.32 -6.50 -14.62
CA THR A 4 -11.66 -7.81 -14.75
C THR A 4 -11.10 -7.99 -16.16
N ILE A 5 -9.80 -8.24 -16.26
CA ILE A 5 -9.10 -8.43 -17.56
C ILE A 5 -9.48 -9.78 -18.21
N TYR A 6 -9.88 -10.74 -17.38
CA TYR A 6 -10.29 -12.10 -17.74
C TYR A 6 -11.68 -12.42 -17.18
N ASP A 7 -12.25 -13.57 -17.57
CA ASP A 7 -13.58 -14.03 -17.13
C ASP A 7 -13.65 -14.36 -15.62
N LYS A 8 -12.49 -14.58 -15.00
CA LYS A 8 -12.33 -14.81 -13.57
C LYS A 8 -11.52 -13.66 -12.95
N PRO A 9 -11.87 -13.21 -11.73
CA PRO A 9 -11.04 -12.26 -10.99
C PRO A 9 -9.69 -12.90 -10.65
N THR A 10 -8.64 -12.08 -10.51
CA THR A 10 -7.29 -12.58 -10.26
C THR A 10 -7.18 -13.45 -8.99
N ARG A 11 -8.02 -13.22 -7.97
CA ARG A 11 -8.09 -14.07 -6.76
C ARG A 11 -8.59 -15.49 -7.02
N ALA A 12 -9.52 -15.66 -7.96
CA ALA A 12 -9.96 -17.00 -8.37
C ALA A 12 -8.86 -17.70 -9.17
N LEU A 13 -8.14 -16.96 -10.02
CA LEU A 13 -6.99 -17.47 -10.75
C LEU A 13 -5.83 -17.88 -9.83
N LEU A 14 -5.67 -17.19 -8.69
CA LEU A 14 -4.71 -17.58 -7.67
C LEU A 14 -5.03 -18.96 -7.07
N LYS A 15 -6.32 -19.27 -6.86
CA LYS A 15 -6.76 -20.60 -6.40
C LYS A 15 -6.48 -21.68 -7.45
N ASP A 16 -6.72 -21.38 -8.72
CA ASP A 16 -6.38 -22.28 -9.83
C ASP A 16 -4.87 -22.58 -9.87
N MET A 17 -4.02 -21.56 -9.68
CA MET A 17 -2.56 -21.72 -9.60
C MET A 17 -2.13 -22.64 -8.45
N LEU A 18 -2.68 -22.43 -7.25
CA LEU A 18 -2.32 -23.23 -6.08
C LEU A 18 -2.79 -24.68 -6.23
N ALA A 19 -3.95 -24.91 -6.85
CA ALA A 19 -4.45 -26.24 -7.17
C ALA A 19 -3.53 -26.97 -8.17
N ASP A 20 -3.11 -26.29 -9.25
CA ASP A 20 -2.20 -26.84 -10.28
C ASP A 20 -0.86 -27.28 -9.67
N TRP A 21 -0.33 -26.52 -8.70
CA TRP A 21 0.94 -26.84 -8.07
C TRP A 21 0.89 -27.93 -7.01
N SER A 22 -0.29 -28.25 -6.46
CA SER A 22 -0.46 -29.28 -5.43
C SER A 22 0.63 -29.20 -4.33
N LEU A 23 0.84 -28.00 -3.80
CA LEU A 23 1.91 -27.72 -2.83
C LEU A 23 1.75 -28.58 -1.57
N LYS A 24 2.87 -29.10 -1.06
CA LYS A 24 2.89 -29.80 0.23
C LYS A 24 2.83 -28.80 1.40
N PRO A 25 2.26 -29.17 2.56
CA PRO A 25 2.33 -28.35 3.77
C PRO A 25 3.78 -27.91 4.08
N GLY A 26 3.96 -26.64 4.44
CA GLY A 26 5.27 -26.04 4.68
C GLY A 26 6.12 -25.73 3.43
N GLN A 27 5.71 -26.13 2.22
CA GLN A 27 6.48 -25.86 0.99
C GLN A 27 6.42 -24.38 0.63
N VAL A 28 7.58 -23.73 0.62
CA VAL A 28 7.75 -22.33 0.23
C VAL A 28 7.85 -22.19 -1.29
N PHE A 29 7.21 -21.16 -1.84
CA PHE A 29 7.33 -20.72 -3.22
C PHE A 29 7.62 -19.21 -3.29
N THR A 30 8.16 -18.76 -4.41
CA THR A 30 8.53 -17.36 -4.63
C THR A 30 7.50 -16.63 -5.49
N SER A 31 7.42 -15.31 -5.32
CA SER A 31 6.64 -14.43 -6.21
C SER A 31 7.04 -14.60 -7.69
N SER A 32 8.34 -14.79 -7.99
CA SER A 32 8.81 -15.05 -9.36
C SER A 32 8.19 -16.30 -9.96
N ARG A 33 8.11 -17.41 -9.21
CA ARG A 33 7.46 -18.65 -9.68
C ARG A 33 5.99 -18.43 -9.99
N ALA A 34 5.29 -17.65 -9.17
CA ALA A 34 3.88 -17.32 -9.40
C ALA A 34 3.74 -16.45 -10.66
N ILE A 35 4.58 -15.43 -10.82
CA ILE A 35 4.59 -14.56 -11.99
C ILE A 35 4.85 -15.36 -13.27
N GLU A 36 5.77 -16.32 -13.26
CA GLU A 36 6.02 -17.20 -14.42
C GLU A 36 4.79 -18.02 -14.80
N TRP A 37 4.08 -18.57 -13.81
CA TRP A 37 2.85 -19.32 -14.06
C TRP A 37 1.75 -18.42 -14.62
N PHE A 38 1.57 -17.22 -14.07
CA PHE A 38 0.61 -16.25 -14.60
C PHE A 38 1.01 -15.73 -15.98
N ALA A 39 2.29 -15.52 -16.26
CA ALA A 39 2.75 -15.12 -17.60
C ALA A 39 2.43 -16.19 -18.66
N LYS A 40 2.49 -17.47 -18.30
CA LYS A 40 2.15 -18.59 -19.19
C LYS A 40 0.64 -18.72 -19.42
N ASN A 41 -0.17 -18.58 -18.36
CA ASN A 41 -1.60 -18.89 -18.41
C ASN A 41 -2.50 -17.66 -18.61
N TYR A 42 -2.07 -16.49 -18.12
CA TYR A 42 -2.81 -15.23 -18.08
C TYR A 42 -1.89 -14.02 -18.41
N PRO A 43 -1.30 -13.96 -19.63
CA PRO A 43 -0.22 -13.04 -19.99
C PRO A 43 -0.57 -11.53 -19.93
N LYS A 44 -1.86 -11.17 -19.81
CA LYS A 44 -2.28 -9.77 -19.67
C LYS A 44 -2.18 -9.25 -18.24
N LEU A 45 -2.10 -10.13 -17.24
CA LEU A 45 -1.92 -9.72 -15.85
C LEU A 45 -0.50 -9.22 -15.63
N LYS A 46 -0.39 -8.06 -14.98
CA LYS A 46 0.89 -7.42 -14.72
C LYS A 46 1.59 -8.05 -13.50
N PRO A 47 2.92 -8.19 -13.51
CA PRO A 47 3.67 -8.70 -12.37
C PRO A 47 3.43 -7.95 -11.05
N GLY A 48 3.23 -6.62 -11.11
CA GLY A 48 2.90 -5.82 -9.92
C GLY A 48 1.56 -6.23 -9.31
N SER A 49 0.51 -6.36 -10.13
CA SER A 49 -0.81 -6.82 -9.68
C SER A 49 -0.75 -8.23 -9.08
N ILE A 50 0.01 -9.15 -9.69
CA ILE A 50 0.19 -10.51 -9.16
C ILE A 50 0.83 -10.49 -7.76
N ARG A 51 1.87 -9.66 -7.54
CA ARG A 51 2.49 -9.52 -6.21
C ARG A 51 1.52 -8.97 -5.18
N ALA A 52 0.75 -7.96 -5.55
CA ALA A 52 -0.24 -7.37 -4.66
C ALA A 52 -1.34 -8.39 -4.30
N HIS A 53 -1.77 -9.25 -5.23
CA HIS A 53 -2.72 -10.34 -4.93
C HIS A 53 -2.12 -11.43 -4.03
N LEU A 54 -0.83 -11.75 -4.14
CA LEU A 54 -0.15 -12.66 -3.21
C LEU A 54 -0.14 -12.09 -1.78
N VAL A 55 0.11 -10.79 -1.64
CA VAL A 55 0.05 -10.08 -0.36
C VAL A 55 -1.38 -10.06 0.18
N GLN A 56 -2.37 -9.73 -0.63
CA GLN A 56 -3.79 -9.74 -0.25
C GLN A 56 -4.25 -11.11 0.27
N ALA A 57 -3.78 -12.20 -0.35
CA ALA A 57 -4.10 -13.57 0.04
C ALA A 57 -3.28 -14.09 1.24
N SER A 58 -2.30 -13.31 1.73
CA SER A 58 -1.47 -13.68 2.88
C SER A 58 -2.14 -13.31 4.19
N THR A 59 -2.34 -14.27 5.08
CA THR A 59 -3.12 -14.12 6.31
C THR A 59 -2.45 -13.23 7.36
N ASN A 60 -1.12 -13.14 7.31
CA ASN A 60 -0.27 -12.41 8.23
C ASN A 60 0.24 -11.06 7.71
N ASP A 61 -0.10 -10.67 6.48
CA ASP A 61 0.32 -9.39 5.92
C ASP A 61 -0.75 -8.31 6.15
N ARG A 62 -0.43 -7.25 6.89
CA ARG A 62 -1.41 -6.21 7.28
C ARG A 62 -2.00 -5.45 6.12
N SER A 63 -1.27 -5.27 5.02
CA SER A 63 -1.77 -4.48 3.90
C SER A 63 -2.98 -5.13 3.22
N ARG A 64 -3.24 -6.42 3.50
CA ARG A 64 -4.50 -7.09 3.13
C ARG A 64 -5.75 -6.35 3.62
N LEU A 65 -5.67 -5.63 4.74
CA LEU A 65 -6.80 -4.92 5.37
C LEU A 65 -7.26 -3.70 4.57
N HIS A 66 -6.42 -3.16 3.67
CA HIS A 66 -6.79 -2.03 2.82
C HIS A 66 -7.64 -2.44 1.62
N HIS A 67 -7.77 -3.73 1.38
CA HIS A 67 -8.54 -4.30 0.28
C HIS A 67 -9.98 -4.65 0.70
N PRO A 68 -10.95 -4.64 -0.24
CA PRO A 68 -12.32 -5.07 0.04
C PRO A 68 -12.33 -6.47 0.65
N ALA A 69 -13.17 -6.64 1.67
CA ALA A 69 -13.15 -7.75 2.62
C ALA A 69 -12.73 -9.08 1.97
N THR A 70 -11.53 -9.54 2.33
CA THR A 70 -11.13 -10.93 2.17
C THR A 70 -12.19 -11.78 2.86
N ASN A 71 -13.01 -12.46 2.07
CA ASN A 71 -13.82 -13.52 2.65
C ASN A 71 -12.87 -14.59 3.19
N LYS A 72 -13.34 -15.43 4.12
CA LYS A 72 -12.52 -16.54 4.67
C LYS A 72 -11.98 -17.49 3.59
N SER A 73 -12.52 -17.44 2.37
CA SER A 73 -12.03 -18.26 1.26
C SER A 73 -10.76 -17.73 0.61
N ASP A 74 -10.29 -16.55 1.02
CA ASP A 74 -9.07 -15.90 0.52
C ASP A 74 -7.91 -15.92 1.53
N ASP A 75 -8.09 -16.61 2.66
CA ASP A 75 -7.04 -16.90 3.65
C ASP A 75 -6.15 -18.06 3.16
N LEU A 76 -5.43 -17.84 2.07
CA LEU A 76 -4.76 -18.92 1.32
C LEU A 76 -3.30 -19.10 1.72
N LEU A 77 -2.60 -17.99 1.98
CA LEU A 77 -1.15 -17.96 2.06
C LEU A 77 -0.66 -17.47 3.44
N PHE A 78 0.55 -17.86 3.77
CA PHE A 78 1.35 -17.28 4.85
C PHE A 78 2.63 -16.70 4.23
N LYS A 79 2.89 -15.42 4.46
CA LYS A 79 4.11 -14.73 4.00
C LYS A 79 5.27 -15.12 4.92
N VAL A 80 6.26 -15.80 4.37
CA VAL A 80 7.44 -16.28 5.11
C VAL A 80 8.53 -15.22 5.14
N ASP A 81 8.72 -14.53 4.03
CA ASP A 81 9.70 -13.45 3.85
C ASP A 81 9.24 -12.58 2.65
N SER A 82 9.96 -11.50 2.38
CA SER A 82 9.81 -10.66 1.19
C SER A 82 9.78 -11.51 -0.08
N GLY A 83 8.61 -11.58 -0.72
CA GLY A 83 8.38 -12.32 -1.95
C GLY A 83 8.41 -13.84 -1.80
N GLN A 84 8.34 -14.38 -0.57
CA GLN A 84 8.30 -15.81 -0.28
C GLN A 84 7.04 -16.18 0.51
N PHE A 85 6.32 -17.19 0.04
CA PHE A 85 5.01 -17.57 0.54
C PHE A 85 4.90 -19.09 0.70
N ARG A 86 4.02 -19.54 1.58
CA ARG A 86 3.56 -20.94 1.65
C ARG A 86 2.06 -20.98 1.86
N LEU A 87 1.45 -22.16 1.76
CA LEU A 87 0.05 -22.33 2.15
C LEU A 87 -0.13 -22.03 3.65
N TYR A 88 -1.23 -21.37 3.98
CA TYR A 88 -1.68 -21.15 5.35
C TYR A 88 -2.04 -22.49 6.01
N GLU A 89 -1.59 -22.70 7.25
CA GLU A 89 -1.82 -23.92 8.03
C GLU A 89 -2.69 -23.62 9.26
N LEU A 90 -3.99 -23.93 9.18
CA LEU A 90 -4.94 -23.74 10.29
C LEU A 90 -4.50 -24.50 11.54
N GLY A 91 -4.43 -23.79 12.68
CA GLY A 91 -4.04 -24.36 13.97
C GLY A 91 -2.53 -24.37 14.23
N LYS A 92 -1.70 -24.10 13.22
CA LYS A 92 -0.25 -23.89 13.36
C LYS A 92 0.13 -22.42 13.22
N ASP A 93 -0.47 -21.74 12.25
CA ASP A 93 -0.24 -20.34 12.00
C ASP A 93 -1.18 -19.46 12.85
N PRO A 94 -0.81 -18.20 13.14
CA PRO A 94 -1.70 -17.23 13.75
C PRO A 94 -3.03 -17.11 12.99
N ALA A 95 -4.08 -16.68 13.70
CA ALA A 95 -5.37 -16.43 13.07
C ALA A 95 -5.23 -15.36 11.96
N PRO A 96 -5.95 -15.49 10.82
CA PRO A 96 -5.87 -14.49 9.77
C PRO A 96 -6.30 -13.11 10.24
N ILE A 97 -5.57 -12.09 9.81
CA ILE A 97 -5.83 -10.69 10.17
C ILE A 97 -7.06 -10.21 9.38
N HIS A 98 -8.23 -10.12 10.03
CA HIS A 98 -9.48 -9.64 9.40
C HIS A 98 -9.93 -8.26 9.86
N GLU A 99 -9.43 -7.79 10.99
CA GLU A 99 -9.77 -6.50 11.54
C GLU A 99 -8.50 -5.76 11.94
N MET A 100 -8.56 -4.43 11.84
CA MET A 100 -7.48 -3.55 12.24
C MET A 100 -7.54 -3.33 13.75
N VAL A 101 -7.36 -4.41 14.52
CA VAL A 101 -7.24 -4.35 15.98
C VAL A 101 -5.76 -4.33 16.31
N GLU A 102 -5.24 -3.16 16.66
CA GLU A 102 -3.85 -3.03 17.12
C GLU A 102 -3.68 -3.74 18.47
N GLY A 103 -3.12 -4.94 18.45
CA GLY A 103 -2.51 -5.54 19.64
C GLY A 103 -1.10 -5.00 19.89
N ASP A 104 -0.56 -5.20 21.09
CA ASP A 104 0.77 -4.68 21.46
C ASP A 104 1.90 -5.26 20.59
N VAL A 105 1.83 -6.55 20.24
CA VAL A 105 2.75 -7.21 19.29
C VAL A 105 2.72 -6.53 17.93
N ALA A 106 1.54 -6.05 17.51
CA ALA A 106 1.42 -5.40 16.23
C ALA A 106 2.15 -4.03 16.22
N ARG A 107 2.16 -3.34 17.36
CA ARG A 107 2.92 -2.10 17.52
C ARG A 107 4.42 -2.35 17.51
N GLU A 108 4.88 -3.42 18.16
CA GLU A 108 6.30 -3.81 18.19
C GLU A 108 6.84 -4.24 16.82
N GLU A 109 6.09 -5.02 16.04
CA GLU A 109 6.51 -5.41 14.68
C GLU A 109 6.55 -4.21 13.71
N ALA A 110 5.60 -3.29 13.84
CA ALA A 110 5.66 -2.03 13.10
C ALA A 110 6.90 -1.23 13.51
N ALA A 111 7.24 -1.22 14.81
CA ALA A 111 8.46 -0.59 15.34
C ALA A 111 9.73 -1.20 14.76
N ALA A 112 9.81 -2.52 14.68
CA ALA A 112 10.96 -3.20 14.11
C ALA A 112 11.09 -2.95 12.60
N ALA A 113 9.99 -3.03 11.83
CA ALA A 113 10.01 -2.78 10.40
C ALA A 113 10.36 -1.33 10.05
N ALA A 114 9.82 -0.37 10.81
CA ALA A 114 10.18 1.04 10.68
C ALA A 114 11.66 1.27 11.02
N ALA A 115 12.18 0.64 12.08
CA ALA A 115 13.58 0.77 12.48
C ALA A 115 14.59 0.19 11.46
N GLU A 116 14.25 -0.90 10.76
CA GLU A 116 15.11 -1.45 9.69
C GLU A 116 15.14 -0.56 8.43
N GLU A 117 14.07 0.18 8.16
CA GLU A 117 14.06 1.19 7.11
C GLU A 117 14.67 2.53 7.56
N ASP A 118 15.10 2.70 8.81
CA ASP A 118 15.35 4.01 9.41
C ASP A 118 16.61 4.13 10.30
N GLU A 119 17.80 4.25 9.68
CA GLU A 119 18.97 4.83 10.38
C GLU A 119 18.91 6.38 10.46
N GLY A 120 17.73 7.00 10.27
CA GLY A 120 17.57 8.45 10.25
C GLY A 120 16.18 8.89 10.67
N ALA A 121 15.81 8.50 11.91
CA ALA A 121 14.61 8.80 12.69
C ALA A 121 13.60 9.78 12.08
N ASP A 122 12.31 9.41 12.08
CA ASP A 122 11.25 10.39 12.33
C ASP A 122 9.89 9.89 12.87
N ALA A 123 9.64 8.59 13.08
CA ALA A 123 8.48 8.18 13.88
C ALA A 123 8.67 6.78 14.50
N LEU A 124 8.86 6.72 15.82
CA LEU A 124 8.75 5.46 16.56
C LEU A 124 7.29 4.98 16.50
N PRO A 125 7.01 3.71 16.21
CA PRO A 125 5.64 3.21 16.20
C PRO A 125 4.99 3.32 17.58
N GLY A 126 3.78 3.85 17.60
CA GLY A 126 3.09 4.32 18.82
C GLY A 126 3.35 5.79 19.18
N SER A 127 4.23 6.50 18.47
CA SER A 127 4.34 7.97 18.58
C SER A 127 3.13 8.69 18.00
N SER A 128 2.92 9.94 18.41
CA SER A 128 1.86 10.80 17.86
C SER A 128 2.05 11.08 16.37
N GLU A 129 3.29 11.10 15.89
CA GLU A 129 3.63 11.34 14.47
C GLU A 129 3.22 10.13 13.61
N PHE A 130 3.53 8.91 14.07
CA PHE A 130 3.08 7.69 13.39
C PHE A 130 1.55 7.60 13.27
N LEU A 131 0.82 7.90 14.36
CA LEU A 131 -0.64 7.91 14.34
C LEU A 131 -1.18 8.97 13.37
N LEU A 132 -0.57 10.15 13.37
CA LEU A 132 -0.95 11.24 12.47
C LEU A 132 -0.69 10.89 11.01
N GLU A 133 0.37 10.13 10.70
CA GLU A 133 0.70 9.74 9.33
C GLU A 133 -0.35 8.79 8.76
N ARG A 134 -0.75 7.80 9.55
CA ARG A 134 -1.82 6.87 9.17
C ARG A 134 -3.16 7.60 9.02
N ASP A 135 -3.48 8.52 9.91
CA ASP A 135 -4.72 9.29 9.84
C ASP A 135 -4.72 10.22 8.61
N LEU A 136 -3.56 10.82 8.29
CA LEU A 136 -3.35 11.60 7.06
C LEU A 136 -3.52 10.71 5.82
N GLN A 137 -2.89 9.54 5.79
CA GLN A 137 -2.97 8.60 4.67
C GLN A 137 -4.43 8.20 4.40
N ARG A 138 -5.17 7.82 5.45
CA ARG A 138 -6.59 7.47 5.35
C ARG A 138 -7.40 8.65 4.81
N TYR A 139 -7.23 9.83 5.39
CA TYR A 139 -7.95 11.03 4.97
C TYR A 139 -7.68 11.36 3.50
N LEU A 140 -6.41 11.37 3.08
CA LEU A 140 -6.03 11.67 1.71
C LEU A 140 -6.52 10.61 0.73
N ALA A 141 -6.47 9.32 1.08
CA ALA A 141 -6.97 8.24 0.23
C ALA A 141 -8.47 8.36 -0.05
N GLU A 142 -9.25 8.93 0.87
CA GLU A 142 -10.68 9.20 0.71
C GLU A 142 -10.97 10.56 0.05
N ASN A 143 -10.02 11.50 0.05
CA ASN A 143 -10.20 12.89 -0.37
C ASN A 143 -9.12 13.36 -1.37
N LEU A 144 -8.67 12.50 -2.29
CA LEU A 144 -7.58 12.80 -3.24
C LEU A 144 -7.80 14.06 -4.10
N GLU A 145 -9.06 14.48 -4.24
CA GLU A 145 -9.47 15.71 -4.89
C GLU A 145 -8.95 16.99 -4.22
N CYS A 146 -8.50 16.94 -2.95
CA CYS A 146 -7.81 18.05 -2.30
C CYS A 146 -6.36 18.24 -2.80
N ILE A 147 -5.77 17.22 -3.42
CA ILE A 147 -4.43 17.27 -4.02
C ILE A 147 -4.56 17.68 -5.48
N GLU A 148 -5.39 16.96 -6.23
CA GLU A 148 -5.63 17.26 -7.64
C GLU A 148 -7.03 16.84 -8.08
N SER A 149 -7.71 17.74 -8.80
CA SER A 149 -9.03 17.45 -9.35
C SER A 149 -9.01 16.28 -10.33
N GLY A 150 -9.82 15.26 -10.05
CA GLY A 150 -9.95 14.06 -10.88
C GLY A 150 -8.93 12.96 -10.56
N LEU A 151 -8.09 13.16 -9.54
CA LEU A 151 -7.23 12.12 -9.00
C LEU A 151 -8.09 11.06 -8.30
N LYS A 152 -7.85 9.78 -8.59
CA LYS A 152 -8.58 8.65 -8.03
C LYS A 152 -7.63 7.62 -7.48
N LEU A 153 -8.03 6.93 -6.41
CA LEU A 153 -7.27 5.82 -5.87
C LEU A 153 -7.10 4.75 -6.95
N TYR A 154 -5.91 4.16 -7.05
CA TYR A 154 -5.70 3.04 -7.95
C TYR A 154 -6.53 1.84 -7.49
N GLU A 155 -7.29 1.27 -8.43
CA GLU A 155 -8.10 0.07 -8.20
C GLU A 155 -7.90 -0.90 -9.37
N ASP A 156 -7.57 -2.15 -9.05
CA ASP A 156 -7.36 -3.23 -10.02
C ASP A 156 -7.90 -4.55 -9.46
N ASP A 157 -8.99 -5.07 -10.03
CA ASP A 157 -9.84 -6.09 -9.40
C ASP A 157 -10.21 -5.69 -7.95
N ASP A 158 -9.68 -6.42 -6.95
CA ASP A 158 -9.88 -6.15 -5.53
C ASP A 158 -8.67 -5.45 -4.90
N LEU A 159 -7.70 -5.01 -5.71
CA LEU A 159 -6.54 -4.26 -5.24
C LEU A 159 -6.90 -2.79 -5.04
N ARG A 160 -6.43 -2.20 -3.95
CA ARG A 160 -6.57 -0.77 -3.65
C ARG A 160 -5.19 -0.17 -3.47
N GLY A 161 -5.01 1.06 -3.94
CA GLY A 161 -3.74 1.78 -3.92
C GLY A 161 -3.37 2.36 -2.56
N ILE A 162 -3.59 1.67 -1.43
CA ILE A 162 -3.18 2.12 -0.09
C ILE A 162 -2.17 1.10 0.44
N GLU A 163 -1.02 1.58 0.95
CA GLU A 163 0.10 0.72 1.33
C GLU A 163 0.42 -0.33 0.24
N PHE A 164 0.47 0.12 -1.01
CA PHE A 164 0.52 -0.77 -2.16
C PHE A 164 1.88 -1.49 -2.23
N GLU A 165 1.87 -2.83 -2.27
CA GLU A 165 3.10 -3.64 -2.30
C GLU A 165 3.94 -3.32 -3.54
N ALA A 166 5.15 -2.78 -3.31
CA ALA A 166 6.12 -2.39 -4.32
C ALA A 166 7.37 -3.30 -4.33
N GLY A 167 7.23 -4.53 -3.85
CA GLY A 167 8.26 -5.56 -3.83
C GLY A 167 9.40 -5.31 -2.84
N GLY A 168 10.09 -6.39 -2.44
CA GLY A 168 11.20 -6.26 -1.50
C GLY A 168 10.76 -5.84 -0.09
N GLY A 169 9.50 -6.09 0.29
CA GLY A 169 8.91 -5.66 1.56
C GLY A 169 8.44 -4.21 1.60
N ARG A 170 8.64 -3.44 0.53
CA ARG A 170 8.40 -1.99 0.49
C ARG A 170 7.00 -1.68 0.02
N ARG A 171 6.43 -0.57 0.50
CA ARG A 171 5.06 -0.17 0.16
C ARG A 171 4.96 1.30 -0.20
N ILE A 172 4.08 1.59 -1.15
CA ILE A 172 3.72 2.94 -1.56
C ILE A 172 2.56 3.40 -0.67
N ASP A 173 2.69 4.57 -0.04
CA ASP A 173 1.63 5.07 0.86
C ASP A 173 0.29 5.17 0.14
N ILE A 174 0.26 5.91 -0.98
CA ILE A 174 -0.92 5.98 -1.84
C ILE A 174 -0.50 5.88 -3.32
N LEU A 175 -1.08 4.93 -4.03
CA LEU A 175 -1.02 4.78 -5.47
C LEU A 175 -2.35 5.25 -6.08
N ALA A 176 -2.29 6.19 -7.00
CA ALA A 176 -3.45 6.82 -7.63
C ALA A 176 -3.31 6.87 -9.15
N ILE A 177 -4.42 7.21 -9.81
CA ILE A 177 -4.52 7.45 -11.26
C ILE A 177 -5.12 8.85 -11.47
N ASP A 178 -4.47 9.64 -12.31
CA ASP A 178 -4.99 10.97 -12.70
C ASP A 178 -6.07 10.89 -13.78
N LYS A 179 -6.72 12.02 -14.08
CA LYS A 179 -7.77 12.10 -15.11
C LYS A 179 -7.32 11.67 -16.51
N ALA A 180 -6.01 11.71 -16.79
CA ALA A 180 -5.42 11.33 -18.07
C ALA A 180 -4.94 9.87 -18.08
N GLY A 181 -5.14 9.12 -16.99
CA GLY A 181 -4.72 7.74 -16.86
C GLY A 181 -3.24 7.56 -16.49
N ALA A 182 -2.54 8.61 -16.04
CA ALA A 182 -1.18 8.48 -15.54
C ALA A 182 -1.17 7.94 -14.11
N PHE A 183 -0.16 7.14 -13.77
CA PHE A 183 0.08 6.74 -12.38
C PHE A 183 0.64 7.92 -11.58
N VAL A 184 0.13 8.07 -10.36
CA VAL A 184 0.54 9.08 -9.39
C VAL A 184 0.89 8.37 -8.09
N ILE A 185 2.15 8.48 -7.67
CA ILE A 185 2.65 7.94 -6.41
C ILE A 185 2.62 9.08 -5.41
N LEU A 186 1.99 8.91 -4.26
CA LEU A 186 2.07 9.85 -3.16
C LEU A 186 2.91 9.23 -2.05
N GLU A 187 3.92 9.98 -1.63
CA GLU A 187 4.77 9.66 -0.49
C GLU A 187 4.49 10.68 0.61
N LEU A 188 4.07 10.22 1.78
CA LEU A 188 3.63 11.06 2.89
C LEU A 188 4.74 11.20 3.93
N LYS A 189 4.89 12.39 4.51
CA LYS A 189 5.70 12.61 5.71
C LYS A 189 4.99 13.58 6.65
N VAL A 190 4.88 13.21 7.93
CA VAL A 190 4.26 14.06 8.96
C VAL A 190 5.18 15.15 9.50
N SER A 191 6.48 15.01 9.29
CA SER A 191 7.54 15.91 9.73
C SER A 191 8.10 16.73 8.55
N ARG A 192 9.29 17.32 8.75
CA ARG A 192 10.02 18.02 7.71
C ARG A 192 10.55 16.99 6.72
N GLY A 193 10.14 17.06 5.46
CA GLY A 193 10.67 16.15 4.44
C GLY A 193 12.19 16.32 4.28
N TYR A 194 12.92 15.20 4.39
CA TYR A 194 14.36 15.10 4.14
C TYR A 194 14.64 14.50 2.76
N ASP A 195 15.80 14.78 2.16
CA ASP A 195 16.20 14.35 0.82
C ASP A 195 16.03 12.83 0.55
N ARG A 196 16.06 12.00 1.60
CA ARG A 196 15.82 10.55 1.50
C ARG A 196 14.45 10.21 0.89
N VAL A 197 13.44 11.04 1.13
CA VAL A 197 12.09 10.87 0.57
C VAL A 197 12.10 10.92 -0.97
N VAL A 198 13.01 11.71 -1.55
CA VAL A 198 13.19 11.80 -3.00
C VAL A 198 13.65 10.46 -3.56
N GLY A 199 14.61 9.80 -2.90
CA GLY A 199 15.08 8.46 -3.29
C GLY A 199 13.99 7.40 -3.17
N GLN A 200 13.19 7.44 -2.10
CA GLN A 200 12.03 6.55 -1.93
C GLN A 200 11.01 6.75 -3.05
N LEU A 201 10.58 7.98 -3.29
CA LEU A 201 9.60 8.31 -4.33
C LEU A 201 10.10 7.89 -5.72
N LEU A 202 11.33 8.25 -6.10
CA LEU A 202 11.89 7.90 -7.41
C LEU A 202 11.97 6.38 -7.61
N ARG A 203 12.31 5.63 -6.57
CA ARG A 203 12.31 4.16 -6.61
C ARG A 203 10.90 3.63 -6.87
N TYR A 204 9.89 4.14 -6.16
CA TYR A 204 8.49 3.75 -6.38
C TYR A 204 7.98 4.11 -7.77
N MET A 205 8.27 5.31 -8.26
CA MET A 205 7.92 5.72 -9.63
C MET A 205 8.50 4.78 -10.68
N ASN A 206 9.77 4.36 -10.52
CA ASN A 206 10.42 3.44 -11.44
C ASN A 206 9.88 2.01 -11.30
N TRP A 207 9.55 1.58 -10.08
CA TRP A 207 8.92 0.29 -9.84
C TRP A 207 7.54 0.21 -10.51
N VAL A 208 6.68 1.20 -10.30
CA VAL A 208 5.35 1.29 -10.94
C VAL A 208 5.49 1.30 -12.47
N ARG A 209 6.45 2.08 -12.99
CA ARG A 209 6.72 2.11 -14.44
C ARG A 209 7.10 0.74 -15.01
N LYS A 210 7.85 -0.05 -14.25
CA LYS A 210 8.32 -1.38 -14.67
C LYS A 210 7.25 -2.47 -14.51
N GLU A 211 6.52 -2.44 -13.41
CA GLU A 211 5.73 -3.59 -12.95
C GLU A 211 4.22 -3.44 -13.19
N LEU A 212 3.73 -2.21 -13.42
CA LEU A 212 2.31 -1.91 -13.60
C LEU A 212 2.01 -1.14 -14.89
N ALA A 213 2.82 -0.14 -15.23
CA ALA A 213 2.53 0.78 -16.32
C ALA A 213 2.59 0.12 -17.71
N GLU A 214 1.70 0.56 -18.60
CA GLU A 214 1.81 0.24 -20.03
C GLU A 214 2.96 1.02 -20.69
N PRO A 215 3.51 0.52 -21.82
CA PRO A 215 4.53 1.24 -22.57
C PRO A 215 4.09 2.67 -22.91
N GLY A 216 4.85 3.66 -22.44
CA GLY A 216 4.55 5.09 -22.65
C GLY A 216 3.53 5.69 -21.70
N GLN A 217 2.91 4.90 -20.80
CA GLN A 217 2.05 5.44 -19.75
C GLN A 217 2.88 6.28 -18.78
N ARG A 218 2.40 7.50 -18.51
CA ARG A 218 3.12 8.41 -17.63
C ARG A 218 3.04 7.96 -16.18
N VAL A 219 4.12 8.22 -15.45
CA VAL A 219 4.23 7.99 -14.00
C VAL A 219 4.86 9.23 -13.38
N ARG A 220 4.18 9.83 -12.41
CA ARG A 220 4.62 10.99 -11.64
C ARG A 220 4.50 10.73 -10.14
N GLY A 221 5.18 11.55 -9.35
CA GLY A 221 5.23 11.43 -7.91
C GLY A 221 4.88 12.74 -7.22
N ILE A 222 4.27 12.66 -6.05
CA ILE A 222 3.92 13.79 -5.20
C ILE A 222 4.45 13.48 -3.79
N ILE A 223 5.30 14.35 -3.26
CA ILE A 223 5.68 14.30 -1.85
C ILE A 223 4.74 15.22 -1.08
N VAL A 224 4.06 14.68 -0.07
CA VAL A 224 3.14 15.44 0.78
C VAL A 224 3.73 15.55 2.19
N CYS A 225 4.12 16.76 2.59
CA CYS A 225 4.73 17.03 3.89
C CYS A 225 3.94 18.07 4.68
N ARG A 226 4.13 18.12 6.00
CA ARG A 226 3.60 19.23 6.81
C ARG A 226 4.31 20.55 6.50
N THR A 227 5.61 20.47 6.31
CA THR A 227 6.48 21.59 5.93
C THR A 227 7.50 21.09 4.91
N ILE A 228 7.60 21.76 3.77
CA ILE A 228 8.59 21.51 2.73
C ILE A 228 9.83 22.36 3.03
N SER A 229 11.00 21.71 3.05
CA SER A 229 12.27 22.39 3.29
C SER A 229 12.84 22.99 2.00
N GLU A 230 13.68 24.02 2.11
CA GLU A 230 14.42 24.56 0.96
C GLU A 230 15.31 23.49 0.33
N ASP A 231 15.97 22.65 1.15
CA ASP A 231 16.78 21.52 0.67
C ASP A 231 15.95 20.54 -0.17
N LEU A 232 14.74 20.20 0.27
CA LEU A 232 13.85 19.31 -0.49
C LEU A 232 13.38 19.96 -1.81
N CYS A 233 13.09 21.26 -1.79
CA CYS A 233 12.82 22.03 -3.01
C CYS A 233 14.01 21.96 -3.98
N LEU A 234 15.23 22.20 -3.49
CA LEU A 234 16.46 22.13 -4.28
C LEU A 234 16.70 20.73 -4.84
N ALA A 235 16.51 19.69 -4.03
CA ALA A 235 16.64 18.29 -4.42
C ALA A 235 15.66 17.90 -5.54
N CYS A 236 14.46 18.49 -5.55
CA CYS A 236 13.42 18.19 -6.54
C CYS A 236 13.43 19.10 -7.77
N ALA A 237 14.13 20.26 -7.74
CA ALA A 237 14.01 21.30 -8.77
C ALA A 237 14.26 20.84 -10.22
N GLY A 238 15.10 19.81 -10.42
CA GLY A 238 15.41 19.25 -11.73
C GLY A 238 14.49 18.10 -12.18
N ILE A 239 13.57 17.63 -11.33
CA ILE A 239 12.82 16.39 -11.54
C ILE A 239 11.41 16.72 -12.08
N LYS A 240 11.26 16.70 -13.41
CA LYS A 240 10.05 17.16 -14.12
C LYS A 240 8.71 16.52 -13.70
N ASN A 241 8.74 15.29 -13.19
CA ASN A 241 7.55 14.52 -12.85
C ASN A 241 7.40 14.33 -11.33
N VAL A 242 7.98 15.22 -10.53
CA VAL A 242 7.86 15.25 -9.08
C VAL A 242 7.27 16.58 -8.66
N GLU A 243 6.25 16.52 -7.81
CA GLU A 243 5.57 17.66 -7.23
C GLU A 243 5.70 17.61 -5.71
N LEU A 244 5.70 18.79 -5.08
CA LEU A 244 5.77 18.95 -3.63
C LEU A 244 4.48 19.60 -3.15
N CYS A 245 3.85 19.02 -2.14
CA CYS A 245 2.64 19.54 -1.53
C CYS A 245 2.84 19.70 -0.02
N GLU A 246 2.41 20.85 0.51
CA GLU A 246 2.26 21.04 1.95
C GLU A 246 0.82 20.77 2.38
N TYR A 247 0.63 20.09 3.50
CA TYR A 247 -0.67 19.96 4.15
C TYR A 247 -0.71 20.73 5.48
N LYS A 248 -1.92 21.20 5.86
CA LYS A 248 -2.17 21.85 7.15
C LYS A 248 -3.34 21.19 7.84
N LEU A 249 -3.18 20.84 9.11
CA LEU A 249 -4.25 20.32 9.95
C LEU A 249 -4.88 21.46 10.75
N PHE A 250 -6.19 21.60 10.66
CA PHE A 250 -6.95 22.59 11.43
C PHE A 250 -8.03 21.89 12.25
N VAL A 251 -7.94 22.02 13.58
CA VAL A 251 -8.93 21.50 14.52
C VAL A 251 -9.59 22.67 15.22
N THR A 252 -10.92 22.73 15.18
CA THR A 252 -11.69 23.68 15.98
C THR A 252 -12.68 22.98 16.87
N VAL A 253 -12.79 23.48 18.10
CA VAL A 253 -13.74 23.00 19.09
C VAL A 253 -14.58 24.19 19.52
N ARG A 254 -15.90 24.01 19.60
CA ARG A 254 -16.81 25.01 20.16
C ARG A 254 -17.56 24.40 21.32
N LYS A 255 -17.76 25.21 22.36
CA LYS A 255 -18.54 24.81 23.53
C LYS A 255 -20.03 24.88 23.18
N VAL A 256 -20.76 23.82 23.51
CA VAL A 256 -22.22 23.77 23.36
C VAL A 256 -22.84 24.09 24.73
N PRO A 257 -23.86 24.96 24.80
CA PRO A 257 -24.60 25.21 26.03
C PRO A 257 -25.18 23.91 26.60
N ALA A 258 -25.24 23.79 27.93
CA ALA A 258 -25.92 22.68 28.57
C ALA A 258 -27.41 22.71 28.22
N MET A 259 -27.98 21.54 27.92
CA MET A 259 -29.42 21.40 27.73
C MET A 259 -30.10 21.52 29.09
N GLU A 260 -31.07 22.43 29.22
CA GLU A 260 -31.90 22.50 30.43
C GLU A 260 -32.85 21.29 30.44
N LEU A 261 -32.74 20.47 31.48
CA LEU A 261 -33.70 19.41 31.74
C LEU A 261 -34.83 19.96 32.62
N PRO A 262 -36.10 19.65 32.33
CA PRO A 262 -37.20 20.09 33.18
C PRO A 262 -37.04 19.53 34.59
N THR A 263 -37.07 20.41 35.58
CA THR A 263 -37.16 20.10 37.01
C THR A 263 -38.57 19.81 37.45
#